data_AF-A0AAV7NP80-F1
#
_entry.id   AF-A0AAV7NP80-F1
#
_cell.length_a   1.000
_cell.length_b   1.000
_cell.length_c   1.000
_cell.angle_alpha   90.00
_cell.angle_beta   90.00
_cell.angle_gamma   90.00
#
_symmetry.space_group_name_H-M   'P 1'
#
loop_
_entity.id
_entity.type
_entity.pdbx_description
1 polymer ?
#
loop_
_entity_poly.entity_id
_entity_poly.type
_entity_poly.pdbx_seq_one_letter_code
_entity_poly.pdbx_strand_id
1 'polypeptide(L)'
;MQGRQQTISGLLAAVNVAKSVILKLRNDESFNSLIHSTNHMTSKYHLNAIEVPRLRRIPKRIDDGAAESFHPATVGDYYRPQYFELLDTVSVDLTQRFDQEGIQRYEKLEQVLLTGSGMDSISQYKEIDPLLLKAQLTILSMFYSSRMKVHYSAENNPRGHS
;
A
#
# COMPACT_ATOMS: atom_id res chain seq x y z
N MET A 1 -16.27 -13.18 -5.02
CA MET A 1 -15.08 -12.94 -5.88
C MET A 1 -13.83 -12.81 -5.00
N GLN A 2 -13.34 -13.93 -4.46
CA GLN A 2 -12.12 -13.97 -3.64
C GLN A 2 -10.97 -14.32 -4.59
N GLY A 3 -10.10 -13.34 -4.87
CA GLY A 3 -9.12 -13.40 -5.95
C GLY A 3 -8.03 -14.46 -5.75
N ARG A 4 -7.80 -15.22 -6.81
CA ARG A 4 -6.69 -16.15 -7.05
C ARG A 4 -5.36 -15.39 -6.79
N GLN A 5 -4.61 -15.76 -5.75
CA GLN A 5 -3.27 -15.25 -5.36
C GLN A 5 -3.23 -13.90 -4.63
N GLN A 6 -3.70 -13.88 -3.37
CA GLN A 6 -3.28 -12.84 -2.42
C GLN A 6 -1.97 -13.28 -1.75
N THR A 7 -0.85 -12.76 -2.24
CA THR A 7 0.49 -13.03 -1.71
C THR A 7 0.98 -11.88 -0.82
N ILE A 8 1.84 -12.18 0.14
CA ILE A 8 2.50 -11.16 0.98
C ILE A 8 3.40 -10.27 0.13
N SER A 9 4.15 -10.86 -0.79
CA SER A 9 4.91 -10.16 -1.82
C SER A 9 4.04 -9.25 -2.68
N GLY A 10 2.85 -9.70 -3.09
CA GLY A 10 1.89 -8.89 -3.85
C GLY A 10 1.33 -7.72 -3.03
N LEU A 11 1.04 -7.96 -1.75
CA LEU A 11 0.65 -6.91 -0.81
C LEU A 11 1.73 -5.85 -0.65
N LEU A 12 2.98 -6.26 -0.41
CA LEU A 12 4.13 -5.35 -0.28
C LEU A 12 4.36 -4.55 -1.56
N ALA A 13 4.24 -5.17 -2.73
CA ALA A 13 4.32 -4.47 -4.02
C ALA A 13 3.22 -3.42 -4.16
N ALA A 14 1.98 -3.75 -3.80
CA ALA A 14 0.86 -2.80 -3.84
C ALA A 14 1.07 -1.62 -2.87
N VAL A 15 1.57 -1.88 -1.66
CA VAL A 15 1.92 -0.83 -0.69
C VAL A 15 3.02 0.08 -1.24
N ASN A 16 4.06 -0.48 -1.85
CA ASN A 16 5.13 0.31 -2.47
C ASN A 16 4.62 1.20 -3.61
N VAL A 17 3.69 0.69 -4.43
CA VAL A 17 3.02 1.50 -5.45
C VAL A 17 2.23 2.63 -4.81
N ALA A 18 1.42 2.35 -3.80
CA ALA A 18 0.64 3.37 -3.09
C ALA A 18 1.54 4.45 -2.47
N LYS A 19 2.62 4.06 -1.80
CA LYS A 19 3.64 4.99 -1.26
C LYS A 19 4.24 5.86 -2.37
N SER A 20 4.59 5.26 -3.52
CA SER A 20 5.15 6.02 -4.64
C SER A 20 4.19 7.09 -5.18
N VAL A 21 2.88 6.79 -5.20
CA VAL A 21 1.85 7.74 -5.61
C VAL A 21 1.72 8.87 -4.58
N ILE A 22 1.65 8.55 -3.29
CA ILE A 22 1.56 9.53 -2.21
C ILE A 22 2.77 10.49 -2.24
N LEU A 23 3.98 9.96 -2.40
CA LEU A 23 5.19 10.77 -2.50
C LEU A 23 5.20 11.67 -3.75
N LYS A 24 4.64 11.19 -4.88
CA LYS A 24 4.48 12.02 -6.08
C LYS A 24 3.48 13.15 -5.89
N LEU A 25 2.45 12.96 -5.06
CA LEU A 25 1.48 14.02 -4.73
C LEU A 25 2.08 15.09 -3.80
N ARG A 26 3.22 14.82 -3.16
CA ARG A 26 3.88 15.73 -2.23
C ARG A 26 4.63 16.86 -2.95
N ASN A 27 3.93 17.65 -3.75
CA ASN A 27 4.44 18.85 -4.39
C ASN A 27 3.37 19.95 -4.45
N ASP A 28 3.82 21.19 -4.65
CA ASP A 28 2.93 22.36 -4.68
C ASP A 28 1.98 22.35 -5.89
N GLU A 29 2.39 21.77 -7.01
CA GLU A 29 1.55 21.67 -8.21
C GLU A 29 0.30 20.81 -7.97
N SER A 30 0.47 19.66 -7.30
CA SER A 30 -0.60 18.74 -6.93
C SER A 30 -1.55 19.37 -5.92
N PHE A 31 -1.01 20.10 -4.95
CA PHE A 31 -1.80 20.88 -4.00
C PHE A 31 -2.62 21.97 -4.70
N ASN A 32 -1.99 22.76 -5.57
CA ASN A 32 -2.66 23.83 -6.30
C ASN A 32 -3.76 23.28 -7.22
N SER A 33 -3.49 22.17 -7.90
CA SER A 33 -4.47 21.46 -8.73
C SER A 33 -5.67 20.99 -7.91
N LEU A 34 -5.44 20.44 -6.71
CA LEU A 34 -6.49 20.03 -5.79
C LEU A 34 -7.36 21.22 -5.34
N ILE A 35 -6.74 22.32 -4.92
CA ILE A 35 -7.46 23.53 -4.49
C ILE A 35 -8.27 24.13 -5.65
N HIS A 36 -7.66 24.23 -6.84
CA HIS A 36 -8.34 24.73 -8.04
C HIS A 36 -9.54 23.86 -8.41
N SER A 37 -9.36 22.53 -8.44
CA SER A 37 -10.44 21.58 -8.71
C SER A 37 -11.57 21.71 -7.68
N THR A 38 -11.22 21.84 -6.40
CA THR A 38 -12.21 22.00 -5.33
C THR A 38 -13.00 23.30 -5.49
N ASN A 39 -12.33 24.44 -5.72
CA ASN A 39 -12.99 25.73 -5.97
C ASN A 39 -13.90 25.69 -7.20
N HIS A 40 -13.47 25.02 -8.27
CA HIS A 40 -14.27 24.81 -9.46
C HIS A 40 -15.53 23.98 -9.17
N MET A 41 -15.41 22.88 -8.41
CA MET A 41 -16.56 22.06 -8.03
C MET A 41 -17.52 22.81 -7.11
N THR A 42 -17.01 23.55 -6.13
CA THR A 42 -17.82 24.40 -5.26
C THR A 42 -18.62 25.41 -6.07
N SER A 43 -17.99 26.06 -7.05
CA SER A 43 -18.67 27.01 -7.95
C SER A 43 -19.72 26.32 -8.83
N LYS A 44 -19.36 25.16 -9.41
CA LYS A 44 -20.23 24.37 -10.30
C LYS A 44 -21.50 23.87 -9.60
N TYR A 45 -21.39 23.50 -8.33
CA TYR A 45 -22.51 22.96 -7.54
C TYR A 45 -23.13 24.01 -6.60
N HIS A 46 -22.76 25.29 -6.72
CA HIS A 46 -23.24 26.38 -5.86
C HIS A 46 -23.13 26.08 -4.36
N LEU A 47 -22.02 25.43 -3.97
CA LEU A 47 -21.70 25.13 -2.57
C LEU A 47 -21.00 26.32 -1.91
N ASN A 48 -20.93 26.31 -0.59
CA ASN A 48 -20.17 27.31 0.15
C ASN A 48 -18.67 27.22 -0.18
N ALA A 49 -18.04 28.39 -0.35
CA ALA A 49 -16.60 28.50 -0.54
C ALA A 49 -15.83 27.81 0.59
N ILE A 50 -14.63 27.32 0.26
CA ILE A 50 -13.71 26.83 1.29
C ILE A 50 -13.25 28.05 2.08
N GLU A 51 -13.45 28.03 3.40
CA GLU A 51 -13.08 29.12 4.30
C GLU A 51 -12.01 28.67 5.28
N VAL A 52 -11.18 29.61 5.74
CA VAL A 52 -10.26 29.37 6.84
C VAL A 52 -11.07 29.23 8.14
N PRO A 53 -10.95 28.11 8.87
CA PRO A 53 -11.63 27.94 10.16
C PRO A 53 -11.28 29.07 11.13
N ARG A 54 -12.24 29.48 11.96
CA ARG A 54 -12.01 30.50 13.00
C ARG A 54 -10.95 30.01 13.99
N LEU A 55 -9.76 30.59 13.92
CA LEU A 55 -8.68 30.34 14.88
C LEU A 55 -9.07 30.90 16.25
N ARG A 56 -8.88 30.09 17.29
CA ARG A 56 -9.10 30.53 18.68
C ARG A 56 -8.00 31.52 19.06
N ARG A 57 -8.40 32.69 19.55
CA ARG A 57 -7.46 33.66 20.12
C ARG A 57 -6.89 33.11 21.44
N ILE A 58 -5.58 33.21 21.60
CA ILE A 58 -4.91 32.84 22.85
C ILE A 58 -5.47 33.75 23.98
N PRO A 59 -5.80 33.21 25.16
CA PRO A 59 -6.22 34.03 26.29
C PRO A 59 -5.14 35.05 26.65
N LYS A 60 -5.54 36.32 26.83
CA LYS A 60 -4.62 37.45 27.12
C LYS A 60 -3.66 37.24 28.28
N ARG A 61 -4.00 36.36 29.22
CA ARG A 61 -3.17 36.00 30.39
C ARG A 61 -1.94 35.13 30.04
N ILE A 62 -1.93 34.50 28.87
CA ILE A 62 -0.84 33.65 28.36
C ILE A 62 -0.09 34.35 27.22
N ASP A 63 -0.74 35.34 26.59
CA ASP A 63 -0.18 36.14 25.50
C ASP A 63 0.94 37.05 26.04
N ASP A 64 2.19 36.57 25.94
CA ASP A 64 3.40 37.28 26.36
C ASP A 64 3.88 38.31 25.33
N GLY A 65 3.16 38.45 24.21
CA GLY A 65 3.46 39.39 23.13
C GLY A 65 4.79 39.11 22.41
N ALA A 66 5.45 38.00 22.70
CA ALA A 66 6.80 37.70 22.21
C ALA A 66 6.81 37.08 20.81
N ALA A 67 5.70 36.48 20.37
CA ALA A 67 5.57 35.88 19.04
C ALA A 67 4.26 36.30 18.35
N GLU A 68 4.35 36.75 17.11
CA GLU A 68 3.15 36.91 16.26
C GLU A 68 2.47 35.55 16.11
N SER A 69 1.19 35.48 16.49
CA SER A 69 0.40 34.28 16.31
C SER A 69 0.26 33.98 14.82
N PHE A 70 0.54 32.74 14.39
CA PHE A 70 0.35 32.32 13.00
C PHE A 70 -1.11 32.54 12.58
N HIS A 71 -1.32 33.43 11.62
CA HIS A 71 -2.63 33.75 11.04
C HIS A 71 -2.53 33.50 9.53
N PRO A 72 -3.12 32.40 9.02
CA PRO A 72 -3.12 32.12 7.59
C PRO A 72 -3.91 33.22 6.88
N ALA A 73 -3.24 33.94 5.98
CA ALA A 73 -3.86 35.01 5.21
C ALA A 73 -4.79 34.45 4.13
N THR A 74 -4.51 33.24 3.64
CA THR A 74 -5.31 32.58 2.62
C THR A 74 -5.73 31.17 3.02
N VAL A 75 -6.79 30.67 2.37
CA VAL A 75 -7.23 29.26 2.43
C VAL A 75 -6.07 28.33 2.07
N GLY A 76 -5.28 28.69 1.05
CA GLY A 76 -4.08 27.96 0.67
C GLY A 76 -3.09 27.83 1.81
N ASP A 77 -2.79 28.92 2.51
CA ASP A 77 -1.84 28.93 3.64
C ASP A 77 -2.30 28.07 4.83
N TYR A 78 -3.62 27.95 5.02
CA TYR A 78 -4.18 27.12 6.09
C TYR A 78 -4.14 25.62 5.75
N TYR A 79 -4.56 25.25 4.54
CA TYR A 79 -4.70 23.85 4.14
C TYR A 79 -3.40 23.24 3.60
N ARG A 80 -2.44 24.05 3.14
CA ARG A 80 -1.17 23.56 2.61
C ARG A 80 -0.37 22.75 3.65
N PRO A 81 -0.15 23.23 4.89
CA PRO A 81 0.52 22.43 5.92
C PRO A 81 -0.20 21.12 6.20
N GLN A 82 -1.53 21.16 6.31
CA GLN A 82 -2.37 19.97 6.59
C GLN A 82 -2.32 18.94 5.46
N TYR A 83 -2.29 19.41 4.21
CA TYR A 83 -2.14 18.55 3.05
C TYR A 83 -0.83 17.77 3.09
N PHE A 84 0.28 18.46 3.35
CA PHE A 84 1.58 17.81 3.45
C PHE A 84 1.71 16.93 4.68
N GLU A 85 1.18 17.37 5.82
CA GLU A 85 1.15 16.58 7.05
C GLU A 85 0.37 15.28 6.86
N LEU A 86 -0.77 15.31 6.17
CA LEU A 86 -1.54 14.12 5.83
C LEU A 86 -0.72 13.15 4.97
N LEU A 87 -0.10 13.63 3.89
CA LEU A 87 0.71 12.78 3.01
C LEU A 87 1.91 12.18 3.74
N ASP A 88 2.58 12.99 4.56
CA ASP A 88 3.74 12.55 5.35
C ASP A 88 3.34 11.52 6.40
N THR A 89 2.22 11.75 7.10
CA THR A 89 1.68 10.81 8.09
C THR A 89 1.33 9.47 7.44
N VAL A 90 0.58 9.48 6.33
CA VAL A 90 0.21 8.24 5.64
C VAL A 90 1.44 7.50 5.12
N SER A 91 2.43 8.22 4.59
CA SER A 91 3.69 7.62 4.11
C SER A 91 4.46 6.94 5.25
N VAL A 92 4.56 7.60 6.40
CA VAL A 92 5.20 7.05 7.61
C VAL A 92 4.42 5.84 8.12
N ASP A 93 3.10 5.93 8.26
CA ASP A 93 2.25 4.85 8.76
C ASP A 93 2.33 3.61 7.87
N LEU A 94 2.29 3.79 6.54
CA LEU A 94 2.48 2.68 5.60
C LEU A 94 3.85 2.04 5.75
N THR A 95 4.89 2.83 6.02
CA THR A 95 6.23 2.29 6.26
C THR A 95 6.27 1.51 7.57
N GLN A 96 5.83 2.11 8.67
CA GLN A 96 5.85 1.49 10.00
C GLN A 96 5.02 0.21 10.05
N ARG A 97 3.91 0.15 9.30
CA ARG A 97 3.03 -1.01 9.30
C ARG A 97 3.55 -2.15 8.45
N PHE A 98 4.19 -1.87 7.31
CA PHE A 98 4.56 -2.90 6.33
C PHE A 98 6.06 -3.25 6.31
N ASP A 99 6.92 -2.39 6.86
CA ASP A 99 8.35 -2.67 7.06
C ASP A 99 8.62 -3.21 8.48
N GLN A 100 7.84 -4.22 8.86
CA GLN A 100 7.98 -4.92 10.13
C GLN A 100 8.65 -6.26 9.91
N GLU A 101 9.53 -6.66 10.83
CA GLU A 101 10.22 -7.96 10.75
C GLU A 101 9.25 -9.13 10.59
N GLY A 102 8.08 -9.07 11.23
CA GLY A 102 7.06 -10.11 11.11
C GLY A 102 6.58 -10.30 9.67
N ILE A 103 6.35 -9.21 8.94
CA ILE A 103 5.91 -9.26 7.55
C ILE A 103 7.03 -9.79 6.65
N GLN A 104 8.28 -9.38 6.91
CA GLN A 104 9.44 -9.93 6.19
C GLN A 104 9.61 -11.43 6.43
N ARG A 105 9.28 -11.95 7.62
CA ARG A 105 9.27 -13.40 7.89
C ARG A 105 8.17 -14.11 7.09
N TYR A 106 6.98 -13.54 7.01
CA TYR A 106 5.90 -14.09 6.19
C TYR A 106 6.22 -14.07 4.70
N GLU A 107 6.90 -13.04 4.20
CA GLU A 107 7.39 -12.98 2.83
C GLU A 107 8.40 -14.10 2.53
N LYS A 108 9.36 -14.34 3.43
CA LYS A 108 10.31 -15.46 3.29
C LYS A 108 9.61 -16.81 3.33
N LEU A 109 8.65 -17.00 4.25
CA LEU A 109 7.87 -18.22 4.33
C LEU A 109 7.06 -18.46 3.05
N GLU A 110 6.44 -17.41 2.51
CA GLU A 110 5.75 -17.45 1.23
C GLU A 110 6.69 -17.87 0.10
N GLN A 111 7.91 -17.30 0.02
CA GLN A 111 8.88 -17.69 -0.99
C GLN A 111 9.24 -19.18 -0.89
N VAL A 112 9.44 -19.71 0.32
CA VAL A 112 9.69 -21.14 0.52
C VAL A 112 8.52 -21.99 0.04
N LEU A 113 7.28 -21.60 0.38
CA LEU A 113 6.08 -22.36 0.01
C LEU A 113 5.80 -22.31 -1.50
N LEU A 114 6.06 -21.18 -2.16
CA LEU A 114 5.81 -21.00 -3.59
C LEU A 114 6.90 -21.59 -4.48
N THR A 115 8.17 -21.51 -4.06
CA THR A 115 9.32 -21.88 -4.90
C THR A 115 10.07 -23.12 -4.44
N GLY A 116 9.85 -23.59 -3.21
CA GLY A 116 10.65 -24.65 -2.59
C GLY A 116 12.10 -24.26 -2.30
N SER A 117 12.47 -23.00 -2.49
CA SER A 117 13.82 -22.46 -2.30
C SER A 117 13.92 -21.64 -1.00
N GLY A 118 15.12 -21.49 -0.44
CA GLY A 118 15.33 -20.63 0.73
C GLY A 118 14.96 -21.25 2.09
N MET A 119 14.98 -22.58 2.19
CA MET A 119 14.67 -23.35 3.41
C MET A 119 15.47 -22.90 4.66
N ASP A 120 16.66 -22.34 4.47
CA ASP A 120 17.48 -21.81 5.58
C ASP A 120 16.75 -20.69 6.33
N SER A 121 15.86 -19.95 5.66
CA SER A 121 15.09 -18.83 6.21
C SER A 121 14.01 -19.26 7.22
N ILE A 122 13.62 -20.54 7.21
CA ILE A 122 12.59 -21.10 8.11
C ILE A 122 13.19 -21.97 9.22
N SER A 123 14.51 -22.10 9.29
CA SER A 123 15.22 -22.85 10.34
C SER A 123 14.93 -22.36 11.77
N GLN A 124 14.42 -21.13 11.92
CA GLN A 124 13.96 -20.58 13.19
C GLN A 124 12.70 -21.26 13.75
N TYR A 125 11.91 -21.94 12.90
CA TYR A 125 10.68 -22.62 13.29
C TYR A 125 10.99 -24.09 13.62
N LYS A 126 11.07 -24.42 14.91
CA LYS A 126 11.41 -25.77 15.39
C LYS A 126 10.33 -26.81 15.06
N GLU A 127 9.12 -26.34 14.85
CA GLU A 127 7.95 -27.11 14.46
C GLU A 127 7.95 -27.54 12.98
N ILE A 128 8.82 -26.96 12.15
CA ILE A 128 8.91 -27.29 10.72
C ILE A 128 10.12 -28.18 10.46
N ASP A 129 9.88 -29.40 9.98
CA ASP A 129 10.95 -30.26 9.44
C ASP A 129 11.28 -29.83 8.00
N PRO A 130 12.47 -29.27 7.74
CA PRO A 130 12.82 -28.74 6.41
C PRO A 130 12.96 -29.83 5.35
N LEU A 131 13.41 -31.04 5.72
CA LEU A 131 13.59 -32.15 4.80
C LEU A 131 12.25 -32.70 4.36
N LEU A 132 11.34 -32.89 5.32
CA LEU A 132 9.98 -33.34 5.04
C LEU A 132 9.24 -32.30 4.19
N LEU A 133 9.32 -31.02 4.55
CA LEU A 133 8.67 -29.95 3.78
C LEU A 133 9.22 -29.88 2.34
N LYS A 134 10.53 -30.01 2.15
CA LYS A 134 11.13 -30.04 0.81
C LYS A 134 10.61 -31.21 -0.03
N ALA A 135 10.53 -32.40 0.56
CA ALA A 135 9.96 -33.57 -0.12
C ALA A 135 8.49 -33.33 -0.50
N GLN A 136 7.69 -32.80 0.43
CA GLN A 136 6.27 -32.49 0.20
C GLN A 136 6.09 -31.45 -0.92
N LEU A 137 6.85 -30.35 -0.92
CA LEU A 137 6.78 -29.33 -1.97
C LEU A 137 7.24 -29.85 -3.33
N THR A 138 8.23 -30.75 -3.36
CA THR A 138 8.68 -31.39 -4.61
C THR A 138 7.60 -32.30 -5.19
N ILE A 139 6.96 -33.10 -4.34
CA ILE A 139 5.84 -33.95 -4.75
C ILE A 139 4.66 -33.09 -5.25
N LEU A 140 4.34 -32.03 -4.50
CA LEU A 140 3.29 -31.08 -4.86
C LEU A 140 3.57 -30.45 -6.23
N SER A 141 4.77 -29.93 -6.46
CA SER A 141 5.14 -29.30 -7.73
C SER A 141 5.07 -30.30 -8.89
N MET A 142 5.52 -31.54 -8.69
CA MET A 142 5.38 -32.62 -9.68
C MET A 142 3.92 -32.91 -10.05
N PHE A 143 3.00 -32.95 -9.07
CA PHE A 143 1.58 -33.18 -9.31
C PHE A 143 0.91 -32.01 -10.06
N TYR A 144 1.21 -30.77 -9.70
CA TYR A 144 0.65 -29.60 -10.40
C TYR A 144 1.23 -29.42 -11.80
N SER A 145 2.53 -29.67 -12.01
CA SER A 145 3.15 -29.66 -13.34
C SER A 145 2.62 -30.78 -14.24
N SER A 146 2.32 -31.97 -13.70
CA SER A 146 1.75 -33.08 -14.48
C SER A 146 0.28 -32.85 -14.83
N ARG A 147 -0.55 -32.32 -13.92
CA ARG A 147 -1.97 -32.03 -14.21
C ARG A 147 -2.17 -30.91 -15.23
N MET A 148 -1.30 -29.90 -15.29
CA MET A 148 -1.38 -28.88 -16.35
C MET A 148 -0.99 -29.41 -17.74
N LYS A 149 -0.11 -30.41 -17.83
CA LYS A 149 0.23 -31.06 -19.10
C LYS A 149 -0.91 -31.93 -19.64
N VAL A 150 -1.65 -32.62 -18.76
CA VAL A 150 -2.78 -33.48 -19.17
C VAL A 150 -3.95 -32.65 -19.75
N HIS A 151 -4.17 -31.43 -19.25
CA HIS A 151 -5.26 -30.58 -19.73
C HIS A 151 -5.01 -29.92 -21.11
N TYR A 152 -3.74 -29.79 -21.54
CA TYR A 152 -3.38 -29.26 -22.86
C TYR A 152 -3.29 -30.33 -23.96
N SER A 153 -3.20 -31.61 -23.60
CA SER A 153 -3.16 -32.71 -24.58
C SER A 153 -4.54 -33.32 -24.90
N ALA A 154 -5.58 -33.00 -24.11
CA ALA A 154 -6.94 -33.52 -24.34
C ALA A 154 -7.73 -32.73 -25.41
N GLU A 155 -7.33 -31.50 -25.75
CA GLU A 155 -8.01 -30.67 -26.77
C GLU A 155 -7.43 -30.79 -28.19
N ASN A 156 -6.36 -31.57 -28.39
CA ASN A 156 -5.69 -31.71 -29.70
C ASN A 156 -5.62 -33.17 -30.19
N ASN A 157 -6.74 -33.89 -30.21
CA ASN A 157 -6.84 -35.15 -30.96
C ASN A 157 -7.79 -35.03 -32.16
N PRO A 158 -7.30 -34.62 -33.35
CA PRO A 158 -8.10 -34.57 -34.56
C PRO A 158 -8.03 -35.91 -35.29
N ARG A 159 -8.56 -37.02 -34.75
CA ARG A 159 -8.74 -38.26 -35.51
C ARG A 159 -9.98 -39.03 -35.09
N GLY A 160 -11.00 -38.95 -35.94
CA GLY A 160 -12.19 -39.79 -35.94
C GLY A 160 -12.93 -39.66 -37.26
N HIS A 161 -12.24 -39.97 -38.37
CA HIS A 161 -12.92 -40.36 -39.61
C HIS A 161 -13.41 -41.80 -39.46
N SER A 162 -14.71 -42.01 -39.66
CA SER A 162 -15.28 -43.02 -40.56
C SER A 162 -16.75 -42.70 -40.76
#